data_AF-A0A4Z0RXX6-F1
#
_entry.id   AF-A0A4Z0RXX6-F1
#
_cell.length_a   1.000
_cell.length_b   1.000
_cell.length_c   1.000
_cell.angle_alpha   90.00
_cell.angle_beta   90.00
_cell.angle_gamma   90.00
#
_symmetry.space_group_name_H-M   'P 1'
#
loop_
_entity.id
_entity.type
_entity.pdbx_description
1 polymer ?
#
loop_
_entity_poly.entity_id
_entity_poly.type
_entity_poly.pdbx_seq_one_letter_code
_entity_poly.pdbx_strand_id
1 'polypeptide(L)'
;MTQKVLPSNHLVAVSDNGAPVTSDGGNVLLSIFLNSPVISRLFNNVEFNDNRKNPRYAKVELLLQMLIQVIEGYRNDDVADYLTQDIEHRLVYAQNMASQPTISRFLSHLTNEDIDELQELNRRIVSLIDERSANTELVLDLDST
;
A
#
# COMPACT_ATOMS: atom_id res chain seq x y z
N MET A 1 -15.00 -16.09 20.25
CA MET A 1 -14.29 -16.22 18.96
C MET A 1 -14.86 -15.17 18.04
N THR A 2 -14.03 -14.21 17.65
CA THR A 2 -14.44 -13.15 16.72
C THR A 2 -13.79 -13.45 15.39
N GLN A 3 -14.59 -13.71 14.35
CA GLN A 3 -14.10 -13.83 12.98
C GLN A 3 -14.50 -12.56 12.23
N LYS A 4 -13.52 -11.90 11.62
CA LYS A 4 -13.75 -10.70 10.80
C LYS A 4 -13.26 -10.96 9.39
N VAL A 5 -14.18 -10.86 8.44
CA VAL A 5 -13.90 -11.03 7.02
C VAL A 5 -13.21 -9.78 6.47
N LEU A 6 -12.26 -9.97 5.56
CA LEU A 6 -11.53 -8.89 4.92
C LEU A 6 -12.47 -8.10 3.98
N PRO A 7 -12.53 -6.76 4.07
CA PRO A 7 -13.42 -5.97 3.20
C PRO A 7 -13.10 -6.08 1.71
N SER A 8 -11.82 -6.29 1.36
CA SER A 8 -11.37 -6.42 -0.04
C SER A 8 -11.54 -7.83 -0.62
N ASN A 9 -11.66 -8.87 0.22
CA ASN A 9 -11.90 -10.24 -0.24
C ASN A 9 -12.62 -11.09 0.82
N HIS A 10 -13.86 -11.51 0.52
CA HIS A 10 -14.66 -12.31 1.43
C HIS A 10 -14.15 -13.75 1.67
N LEU A 11 -13.19 -14.21 0.87
CA LEU A 11 -12.54 -15.51 1.04
C LEU A 11 -11.47 -15.50 2.14
N VAL A 12 -11.09 -14.32 2.63
CA VAL A 12 -10.06 -14.13 3.66
C VAL A 12 -10.71 -13.61 4.94
N ALA A 13 -10.37 -14.21 6.08
CA ALA A 13 -10.86 -13.79 7.39
C ALA A 13 -9.76 -13.84 8.45
N VAL A 14 -9.82 -12.92 9.41
CA VAL A 14 -8.96 -12.88 10.60
C VAL A 14 -9.74 -13.46 11.78
N SER A 15 -9.10 -14.35 12.55
CA SER A 15 -9.68 -14.95 13.77
C SER A 15 -8.70 -14.88 14.94
N ASP A 16 -9.24 -14.74 16.15
CA ASP A 16 -8.51 -14.65 17.42
C ASP A 16 -8.44 -15.98 18.20
N ASN A 17 -8.70 -17.10 17.53
CA ASN A 17 -8.91 -18.42 18.15
C ASN A 17 -7.62 -19.21 18.44
N GLY A 18 -6.44 -18.62 18.22
CA GLY A 18 -5.15 -19.27 18.46
C GLY A 18 -4.82 -20.42 17.50
N ALA A 19 -5.57 -20.57 16.40
CA ALA A 19 -5.23 -21.51 15.33
C ALA A 19 -3.93 -21.09 14.62
N PRO A 20 -3.22 -22.01 13.94
CA PRO A 20 -2.05 -21.67 13.15
C PRO A 20 -2.35 -20.52 12.18
N VAL A 21 -1.62 -19.42 12.35
CA VAL A 21 -1.70 -18.26 11.46
C VAL A 21 -0.87 -18.58 10.22
N THR A 22 -1.34 -18.20 9.03
CA THR A 22 -0.48 -18.13 7.83
C THR A 22 0.79 -17.33 8.19
N SER A 23 1.95 -17.73 7.66
CA SER A 23 3.21 -17.02 7.89
C SER A 23 3.11 -15.54 7.50
N ASP A 24 2.21 -15.22 6.58
CA ASP A 24 2.09 -13.92 5.93
C ASP A 24 0.84 -13.16 6.40
N GLY A 25 0.33 -13.48 7.60
CA GLY A 25 -0.83 -12.80 8.20
C GLY A 25 -0.69 -11.28 8.30
N GLY A 26 0.53 -10.74 8.27
CA GLY A 26 0.81 -9.30 8.17
C GLY A 26 0.26 -8.65 6.90
N ASN A 27 0.22 -9.38 5.79
CA ASN A 27 -0.30 -8.88 4.51
C ASN A 27 -1.80 -8.59 4.61
N VAL A 28 -2.54 -9.32 5.45
CA VAL A 28 -3.95 -9.04 5.71
C VAL A 28 -4.11 -7.67 6.36
N LEU A 29 -3.30 -7.32 7.35
CA LEU A 29 -3.33 -6.00 7.98
C LEU A 29 -2.93 -4.90 7.00
N LEU A 30 -1.90 -5.13 6.18
CA LEU A 30 -1.48 -4.19 5.15
C LEU A 30 -2.60 -3.97 4.13
N SER A 31 -3.27 -5.03 3.67
CA SER A 31 -4.40 -4.90 2.73
C SER A 31 -5.56 -4.10 3.33
N ILE A 32 -5.88 -4.28 4.62
CA ILE A 32 -6.90 -3.48 5.31
C ILE A 32 -6.49 -2.00 5.32
N PHE A 33 -5.22 -1.73 5.64
CA PHE A 33 -4.69 -0.38 5.69
C PHE A 33 -4.71 0.29 4.31
N LEU A 34 -4.29 -0.41 3.26
CA LEU A 34 -4.29 0.10 1.88
C LEU A 34 -5.70 0.40 1.36
N ASN A 35 -6.71 -0.34 1.82
CA ASN A 35 -8.12 -0.09 1.51
C ASN A 35 -8.78 0.93 2.46
N SER A 36 -8.03 1.58 3.34
CA SER A 36 -8.58 2.60 4.24
C SER A 36 -8.87 3.91 3.50
N PRO A 37 -9.88 4.69 3.91
CA PRO A 37 -10.20 5.97 3.28
C PRO A 37 -9.04 6.98 3.29
N VAL A 38 -8.16 6.91 4.29
CA VAL A 38 -6.98 7.79 4.39
C VAL A 38 -6.01 7.49 3.24
N ILE A 39 -5.74 6.20 3.00
CA ILE A 39 -4.85 5.79 1.90
C ILE A 39 -5.49 6.06 0.54
N SER A 40 -6.78 5.76 0.37
CA SER A 40 -7.47 6.09 -0.88
C SER A 40 -7.38 7.59 -1.21
N ARG A 41 -7.55 8.48 -0.22
CA ARG A 41 -7.40 9.93 -0.43
C ARG A 41 -5.97 10.34 -0.79
N LEU A 42 -4.97 9.73 -0.17
CA LEU A 42 -3.56 10.01 -0.47
C LEU A 42 -3.22 9.70 -1.93
N PHE A 43 -3.54 8.48 -2.39
CA PHE A 43 -3.18 8.03 -3.73
C PHE A 43 -4.07 8.59 -4.84
N ASN A 44 -5.32 8.95 -4.55
CA ASN A 44 -6.20 9.60 -5.55
C ASN A 44 -5.71 10.98 -5.98
N ASN A 45 -4.85 11.63 -5.18
CA ASN A 45 -4.30 12.95 -5.48
C ASN A 45 -2.90 12.86 -6.12
N VAL A 46 -2.45 11.67 -6.52
CA VAL A 46 -1.18 11.46 -7.23
C VAL A 46 -1.48 11.45 -8.73
N GLU A 47 -0.99 12.44 -9.45
CA GLU A 47 -1.32 12.61 -10.88
C GLU A 47 -0.11 12.29 -11.75
N PHE A 48 0.06 10.99 -12.06
CA PHE A 48 1.06 10.61 -13.03
C PHE A 48 0.62 10.91 -14.45
N ASN A 49 1.46 11.63 -15.19
CA ASN A 49 1.26 11.79 -16.63
C ASN A 49 1.52 10.46 -17.34
N ASP A 50 0.48 9.89 -17.96
CA ASP A 50 0.56 8.59 -18.62
C ASP A 50 0.23 8.69 -20.11
N ASN A 51 1.28 8.89 -20.91
CA ASN A 51 1.18 8.97 -22.37
C ASN A 51 1.11 7.59 -23.06
N ARG A 52 1.05 6.49 -22.31
CA ARG A 52 0.99 5.14 -22.88
C ARG A 52 -0.38 4.92 -23.52
N LYS A 53 -0.40 4.23 -24.65
CA LYS A 53 -1.66 3.87 -25.33
C LYS A 53 -2.30 2.66 -24.63
N ASN A 54 -3.48 2.85 -24.03
CA ASN A 54 -4.28 1.81 -23.37
C ASN A 54 -3.47 0.90 -22.43
N PRO A 55 -2.81 1.47 -21.40
CA PRO A 55 -2.04 0.67 -20.47
C PRO A 55 -2.94 -0.32 -19.72
N ARG A 56 -2.45 -1.55 -19.53
CA ARG A 56 -3.14 -2.57 -18.72
C ARG A 56 -3.22 -2.19 -17.23
N TYR A 57 -2.23 -1.43 -16.76
CA TYR A 57 -2.08 -0.99 -15.37
C TYR A 57 -1.77 0.51 -15.35
N ALA A 58 -2.51 1.28 -14.55
CA ALA A 58 -2.20 2.67 -14.27
C ALA A 58 -0.87 2.78 -13.50
N LYS A 59 -0.13 3.88 -13.69
CA LYS A 59 1.14 4.11 -12.97
C LYS A 59 0.97 4.05 -11.44
N VAL A 60 -0.17 4.51 -10.91
CA VAL A 60 -0.48 4.44 -9.47
C VAL A 60 -0.66 3.00 -8.98
N GLU A 61 -1.23 2.11 -9.79
CA GLU A 61 -1.36 0.69 -9.45
C GLU A 61 0.02 0.02 -9.40
N LEU A 62 0.90 0.37 -10.34
CA LEU A 62 2.29 -0.13 -10.38
C LEU A 62 3.08 0.38 -9.16
N LEU A 63 2.91 1.64 -8.77
CA LEU A 63 3.48 2.21 -7.55
C LEU A 63 2.98 1.47 -6.30
N LEU A 64 1.67 1.25 -6.17
CA LEU A 64 1.09 0.55 -5.03
C LEU A 64 1.63 -0.88 -4.91
N GLN A 65 1.73 -1.61 -6.01
CA GLN A 65 2.33 -2.95 -6.03
C GLN A 65 3.79 -2.91 -5.55
N MET A 66 4.59 -1.94 -6.01
CA MET A 66 5.96 -1.80 -5.55
C MET A 66 6.05 -1.48 -4.05
N LEU A 67 5.18 -0.62 -3.53
CA LEU A 67 5.16 -0.28 -2.11
C LEU A 67 4.81 -1.49 -1.25
N ILE A 68 3.85 -2.31 -1.68
CA ILE A 68 3.52 -3.59 -1.02
C ILE A 68 4.77 -4.46 -0.96
N GLN A 69 5.44 -4.69 -2.09
CA GLN A 69 6.63 -5.52 -2.19
C GLN A 69 7.75 -5.03 -1.26
N VAL A 70 8.00 -3.72 -1.24
CA VAL A 70 9.01 -3.12 -0.36
C VAL A 70 8.66 -3.29 1.13
N ILE A 71 7.39 -3.12 1.51
CA ILE A 71 6.93 -3.32 2.89
C ILE A 71 7.06 -4.78 3.32
N GLU A 72 6.79 -5.72 2.41
CA GLU A 72 6.96 -7.16 2.62
C GLU A 72 8.44 -7.59 2.68
N GLY A 73 9.37 -6.66 2.42
CA GLY A 73 10.81 -6.89 2.50
C GLY A 73 11.47 -7.27 1.17
N TYR A 74 10.71 -7.27 0.07
CA TYR A 74 11.24 -7.47 -1.27
C TYR A 74 11.79 -6.16 -1.83
N ARG A 75 13.10 -6.12 -2.07
CA ARG A 75 13.81 -4.90 -2.45
C ARG A 75 13.94 -4.66 -3.95
N ASN A 76 13.73 -5.70 -4.75
CA ASN A 76 13.86 -5.66 -6.20
C ASN A 76 12.56 -6.13 -6.85
N ASP A 77 12.42 -5.89 -8.14
CA ASP A 77 11.28 -6.30 -8.95
C ASP A 77 11.29 -7.80 -9.32
N ASP A 78 12.40 -8.51 -9.07
CA ASP A 78 12.61 -9.94 -9.37
C ASP A 78 11.55 -10.88 -8.78
N VAL A 79 10.98 -10.51 -7.64
CA VAL A 79 9.92 -11.29 -6.98
C VAL A 79 8.54 -11.10 -7.63
N ALA A 80 8.33 -10.08 -8.47
CA ALA A 80 6.99 -9.70 -8.90
C ALA A 80 6.28 -10.83 -9.66
N ASP A 81 7.00 -11.58 -10.49
CA ASP A 81 6.44 -12.74 -11.20
C ASP A 81 6.05 -13.87 -10.24
N TYR A 82 6.84 -14.11 -9.20
CA TYR A 82 6.50 -15.09 -8.17
C TYR A 82 5.22 -14.69 -7.40
N LEU A 83 5.12 -13.43 -6.98
CA LEU A 83 3.95 -12.92 -6.26
C LEU A 83 2.67 -12.91 -7.10
N THR A 84 2.79 -12.88 -8.43
CA THR A 84 1.62 -13.06 -9.32
C THR A 84 1.07 -14.48 -9.33
N GLN A 85 1.84 -15.47 -8.85
CA GLN A 85 1.46 -16.88 -8.78
C GLN A 85 1.15 -17.33 -7.35
N ASP A 86 1.65 -16.61 -6.35
CA ASP A 86 1.40 -16.90 -4.94
C ASP A 86 -0.09 -16.79 -4.59
N ILE A 87 -0.65 -17.87 -4.03
CA ILE A 87 -2.08 -17.97 -3.77
C ILE A 87 -2.49 -17.05 -2.62
N GLU A 88 -1.70 -16.97 -1.55
CA GLU A 88 -2.03 -16.16 -0.38
C GLU A 88 -1.99 -14.67 -0.73
N HIS A 89 -0.93 -14.24 -1.41
CA HIS A 89 -0.75 -12.87 -1.87
C HIS A 89 -1.90 -12.43 -2.81
N ARG A 90 -2.29 -13.30 -3.76
CA ARG A 90 -3.44 -13.04 -4.65
C ARG A 90 -4.77 -12.97 -3.90
N LEU A 91 -4.97 -13.82 -2.89
CA LEU A 91 -6.19 -13.78 -2.09
C LEU A 91 -6.26 -12.51 -1.24
N VAL A 92 -5.14 -12.07 -0.66
CA VAL A 92 -5.12 -10.91 0.23
C VAL A 92 -5.34 -9.60 -0.53
N TYR A 93 -4.60 -9.37 -1.61
CA TYR A 93 -4.67 -8.09 -2.32
C TYR A 93 -5.78 -8.05 -3.37
N ALA A 94 -6.29 -9.20 -3.82
CA ALA A 94 -7.34 -9.31 -4.85
C ALA A 94 -7.07 -8.50 -6.14
N GLN A 95 -5.81 -8.09 -6.35
CA GLN A 95 -5.37 -7.25 -7.45
C GLN A 95 -4.75 -8.11 -8.56
N ASN A 96 -5.02 -7.72 -9.81
CA ASN A 96 -4.27 -8.23 -10.95
C ASN A 96 -2.89 -7.58 -10.90
N MET A 97 -1.87 -8.32 -10.49
CA MET A 97 -0.52 -7.78 -10.34
C MET A 97 0.21 -7.75 -11.68
N ALA A 98 1.02 -6.73 -11.84
CA ALA A 98 1.93 -6.58 -12.95
C ALA A 98 3.14 -7.52 -12.80
N SER A 99 3.64 -8.02 -13.92
CA SER A 99 4.84 -8.86 -13.98
C SER A 99 6.12 -8.06 -13.70
N GLN A 100 7.21 -8.75 -13.39
CA GLN A 100 8.54 -8.13 -13.20
C GLN A 100 8.93 -7.23 -14.37
N PRO A 101 8.84 -7.66 -15.66
CA PRO A 101 9.18 -6.78 -16.77
C PRO A 101 8.30 -5.53 -16.88
N THR A 102 7.09 -5.57 -16.33
CA THR A 102 6.18 -4.41 -16.33
C THR A 102 6.59 -3.41 -15.25
N ILE A 103 6.93 -3.87 -14.05
CA ILE A 103 7.45 -3.04 -12.96
C ILE A 103 8.81 -2.43 -13.35
N SER A 104 9.71 -3.23 -13.94
CA SER A 104 11.01 -2.79 -14.43
C SER A 104 10.88 -1.63 -15.43
N ARG A 105 9.98 -1.77 -16.41
CA ARG A 105 9.70 -0.70 -17.39
C ARG A 105 9.08 0.51 -16.74
N PHE A 106 8.18 0.34 -15.76
CA PHE A 106 7.61 1.48 -15.05
C PHE A 106 8.71 2.32 -14.39
N LEU A 107 9.61 1.68 -13.64
CA LEU A 107 10.74 2.34 -13.00
C LEU A 107 11.67 3.04 -14.00
N SER A 108 11.98 2.38 -15.12
CA SER A 108 12.88 2.94 -16.13
C SER A 108 12.29 4.14 -16.89
N HIS A 109 10.98 4.36 -16.81
CA HIS A 109 10.27 5.44 -17.52
C HIS A 109 9.74 6.53 -16.60
N LEU A 110 10.10 6.51 -15.31
CA LEU A 110 9.79 7.62 -14.40
C LEU A 110 10.46 8.89 -14.91
N THR A 111 9.66 9.93 -15.13
CA THR A 111 10.12 11.26 -15.51
C THR A 111 10.43 12.09 -14.27
N ASN A 112 11.10 13.24 -14.41
CA ASN A 112 11.27 14.16 -13.29
C ASN A 112 9.92 14.65 -12.73
N GLU A 113 8.91 14.85 -13.58
CA GLU A 113 7.55 15.18 -13.16
C GLU A 113 6.94 14.06 -12.30
N ASP A 114 7.13 12.79 -12.68
CA ASP A 114 6.68 11.66 -11.86
C ASP A 114 7.41 11.63 -10.49
N ILE A 115 8.70 11.99 -10.46
CA ILE A 115 9.46 12.10 -9.20
C ILE A 115 8.94 13.24 -8.32
N ASP A 116 8.58 14.39 -8.91
CA ASP A 116 8.02 15.52 -8.16
C ASP A 116 6.66 15.16 -7.53
N GLU A 117 5.81 14.43 -8.26
CA GLU A 117 4.55 13.88 -7.72
C GLU A 117 4.79 12.91 -6.55
N LEU A 118 5.81 12.05 -6.63
CA LEU A 118 6.18 11.17 -5.53
C LEU A 118 6.70 11.94 -4.31
N GLN A 119 7.45 13.01 -4.51
CA GLN A 119 7.88 13.89 -3.41
C GLN A 119 6.69 14.58 -2.76
N GLU A 120 5.72 15.01 -3.54
CA GLU A 120 4.50 15.64 -3.03
C GLU A 120 3.64 14.65 -2.24
N LEU A 121 3.48 13.42 -2.73
CA LEU A 121 2.88 12.32 -1.97
C LEU A 121 3.59 12.13 -0.62
N ASN A 122 4.93 12.12 -0.61
CA ASN A 122 5.70 11.97 0.62
C ASN A 122 5.44 13.13 1.61
N ARG A 123 5.39 14.38 1.13
CA ARG A 123 5.05 15.53 1.98
C ARG A 123 3.66 15.40 2.60
N ARG A 124 2.67 14.94 1.83
CA ARG A 124 1.31 14.72 2.33
C ARG A 124 1.26 13.62 3.39
N ILE A 125 2.03 12.55 3.21
CA ILE A 125 2.17 11.49 4.24
C ILE A 125 2.76 12.07 5.53
N VAL A 126 3.84 12.85 5.44
CA VAL A 126 4.45 13.51 6.62
C VAL A 126 3.46 14.44 7.32
N SER A 127 2.74 15.29 6.57
CA SER A 127 1.72 16.19 7.14
C SER A 127 0.64 15.42 7.91
N LEU A 128 0.16 14.29 7.37
CA LEU A 128 -0.82 13.46 8.06
C LEU A 128 -0.29 12.84 9.37
N ILE A 129 1.00 12.50 9.41
CA ILE A 129 1.66 11.98 10.61
C ILE A 129 1.78 13.11 11.65
N ASP A 130 2.19 14.30 11.22
CA ASP A 130 2.36 15.47 12.09
C ASP A 130 1.02 15.91 12.69
N GLU A 131 -0.03 16.02 11.87
CA GLU A 131 -1.39 16.32 12.32
C GLU A 131 -1.89 15.32 13.37
N ARG A 132 -1.61 14.03 13.17
CA ARG A 132 -2.01 13.00 14.13
C ARG A 132 -1.20 13.09 15.42
N SER A 133 0.09 13.38 15.33
CA SER A 133 0.98 13.49 16.48
C SER A 133 0.61 14.69 17.35
N ALA A 134 0.37 15.85 16.73
CA ALA A 134 -0.10 17.05 17.42
C ALA A 134 -1.46 16.85 18.12
N ASN A 135 -2.36 16.04 17.56
CA ASN A 135 -3.64 15.69 18.19
C ASN A 135 -3.52 14.63 19.30
N THR A 136 -2.35 14.00 19.46
CA THR A 136 -2.12 12.96 20.48
C THR A 136 -1.36 13.52 21.69
N GLU A 137 -0.58 14.60 21.52
CA GLU A 137 0.04 15.33 22.63
C GLU A 137 -0.94 16.34 23.27
N LEU A 138 -1.70 15.89 24.26
CA LEU A 138 -2.30 16.80 25.24
C LEU A 138 -1.24 17.13 26.31
N VAL A 139 -0.54 18.24 26.16
CA VAL A 139 0.33 18.79 27.21
C VAL A 139 -0.52 19.67 28.13
N LEU A 140 -0.91 19.13 29.29
CA LEU A 140 -1.54 19.91 30.36
C LEU A 140 -0.45 20.61 31.15
N ASP A 141 -0.26 21.90 30.89
CA ASP A 141 0.53 22.77 31.74
C ASP A 141 -0.24 23.00 33.05
N LEU A 142 0.31 22.52 34.16
CA LEU A 142 -0.27 22.62 35.50
C LEU A 142 0.53 23.59 36.37
N ASP A 143 1.02 24.67 35.78
CA ASP A 143 1.65 25.74 36.51
C ASP A 143 0.62 26.87 36.70
N SER A 144 -0.15 26.79 37.79
CA SER A 144 -0.94 27.94 38.28
C SER A 144 -0.03 28.95 38.99
N THR A 145 -0.08 30.20 38.52
CA THR A 145 0.44 31.39 39.24
C THR A 145 -0.40 31.74 40.46
#